data_AF-A0A2K3MF71-F1
#
_entry.id   AF-A0A2K3MF71-F1
#
_cell.length_a   1.000
_cell.length_b   1.000
_cell.length_c   1.000
_cell.angle_alpha   90.00
_cell.angle_beta   90.00
_cell.angle_gamma   90.00
#
_symmetry.space_group_name_H-M   'P 1'
#
loop_
_entity.id
_entity.type
_entity.pdbx_description
1 polymer ?
#
loop_
_entity_poly.entity_id
_entity_poly.type
_entity_poly.pdbx_seq_one_letter_code
_entity_poly.pdbx_strand_id
1 'polypeptide(L)'
;EGSFVTALRKGEWILLDEVNLAPPETLQRIIGVLEGENGALCLAERGDIDYIHRHPNFRIFSCMNPATDAGKRDLPFSLKSRFTEYFVDDVLDENDLSLFISQFINSGHIKLVNKIVQFYKESKKESEERLQDGANQKPQYSLRSLYRALEYTRKAERQFGFQKALYDGFSLFFLTLLDESSADLMRQKILSLLLGGNMPLHVPFDKYLSTFKSDRDSEKYVKTESVKEHLGNLARAVLIKRYPVLLQGPTSSGKTSLVQYLASVTGHEFVRINNHEHTDLQEYLGSYITDASGKLVFNEGVLVKAVRNGYWIVLDELNLAPSDVLEALNRLLDDNRELFVPELQETIKAHPNFMLFGTQNPPTHYGGRKMLSRAFRNRFIEIQVGEIPDNELSTILEKRCKIPLSYASKMVEVMKELRMHRQSSRVFAGKHGFITPRDLFRWA
;
A
#
# COMPACT_ATOMS: atom_id res chain seq x y z
N GLU A 1 -2.12 -26.91 -18.40
CA GLU A 1 -3.52 -27.12 -18.00
C GLU A 1 -3.83 -26.15 -16.86
N GLY A 2 -4.94 -25.41 -16.91
CA GLY A 2 -5.22 -24.33 -15.98
C GLY A 2 -5.61 -24.80 -14.57
N SER A 3 -5.33 -24.00 -13.55
CA SER A 3 -5.60 -24.32 -12.13
C SER A 3 -7.06 -24.70 -11.88
N PHE A 4 -8.01 -24.00 -12.52
CA PHE A 4 -9.44 -24.29 -12.40
C PHE A 4 -9.80 -25.71 -12.89
N VAL A 5 -9.23 -26.13 -14.03
CA VAL A 5 -9.45 -27.46 -14.61
C VAL A 5 -8.90 -28.55 -13.71
N THR A 6 -7.69 -28.36 -13.21
CA THR A 6 -7.05 -29.30 -12.29
C THR A 6 -7.88 -29.49 -11.02
N ALA A 7 -8.35 -28.40 -10.42
CA ALA A 7 -9.19 -28.44 -9.22
C ALA A 7 -10.56 -29.10 -9.49
N LEU A 8 -11.17 -28.82 -10.65
CA LEU A 8 -12.44 -29.43 -11.06
C LEU A 8 -12.34 -30.96 -11.18
N ARG A 9 -11.24 -31.48 -11.75
CA ARG A 9 -10.98 -32.92 -11.89
C ARG A 9 -10.65 -33.59 -10.55
N LYS A 10 -9.87 -32.91 -9.70
CA LYS A 10 -9.40 -33.45 -8.41
C LYS A 10 -10.39 -33.29 -7.26
N GLY A 11 -11.46 -32.51 -7.44
CA GLY A 11 -12.42 -32.21 -6.37
C GLY A 11 -11.89 -31.23 -5.33
N GLU A 12 -10.93 -30.38 -5.71
CA GLU A 12 -10.37 -29.35 -4.85
C GLU A 12 -11.36 -28.18 -4.69
N TRP A 13 -11.18 -27.38 -3.65
CA TRP A 13 -12.03 -26.21 -3.42
C TRP A 13 -11.40 -24.97 -4.06
N ILE A 14 -12.21 -24.20 -4.77
CA ILE A 14 -11.78 -22.95 -5.41
C ILE A 14 -12.46 -21.77 -4.73
N LEU A 15 -11.66 -20.75 -4.41
CA LEU A 15 -12.14 -19.43 -4.05
C LEU A 15 -11.87 -18.46 -5.21
N LEU A 16 -12.93 -17.93 -5.81
CA LEU A 16 -12.86 -16.83 -6.77
C LEU A 16 -12.94 -15.52 -6.00
N ASP A 17 -11.79 -14.87 -5.81
CA ASP A 17 -11.73 -13.56 -5.18
C ASP A 17 -11.98 -12.45 -6.20
N GLU A 18 -12.58 -11.34 -5.76
CA GLU A 18 -12.96 -10.18 -6.57
C GLU A 18 -13.64 -10.54 -7.91
N VAL A 19 -14.58 -11.49 -7.88
CA VAL A 19 -15.23 -12.03 -9.10
C VAL A 19 -15.88 -10.96 -9.98
N ASN A 20 -16.22 -9.82 -9.41
CA ASN A 20 -16.82 -8.69 -10.11
C ASN A 20 -15.85 -7.84 -10.94
N LEU A 21 -14.55 -8.12 -10.87
CA LEU A 21 -13.55 -7.55 -11.77
C LEU A 21 -13.39 -8.38 -13.05
N ALA A 22 -13.83 -9.65 -13.04
CA ALA A 22 -13.65 -10.54 -14.18
C ALA A 22 -14.54 -10.12 -15.39
N PRO A 23 -14.04 -10.26 -16.63
CA PRO A 23 -14.85 -10.05 -17.82
C PRO A 23 -16.08 -10.97 -17.85
N PRO A 24 -17.28 -10.48 -18.25
CA PRO A 24 -18.50 -11.28 -18.28
C PRO A 24 -18.37 -12.58 -19.10
N GLU A 25 -17.60 -12.56 -20.18
CA GLU A 25 -17.36 -13.70 -21.07
C GLU A 25 -16.59 -14.82 -20.35
N THR A 26 -15.72 -14.46 -19.40
CA THR A 26 -14.97 -15.43 -18.58
C THR A 26 -15.91 -16.07 -17.55
N LEU A 27 -16.75 -15.26 -16.92
CA LEU A 27 -17.72 -15.73 -15.92
C LEU A 27 -18.79 -16.65 -16.53
N GLN A 28 -19.22 -16.37 -17.75
CA GLN A 28 -20.20 -17.20 -18.46
C GLN A 28 -19.72 -18.64 -18.68
N ARG A 29 -18.40 -18.85 -18.86
CA ARG A 29 -17.83 -20.19 -19.03
C ARG A 29 -17.95 -21.05 -17.76
N ILE A 30 -18.02 -20.41 -16.60
CA ILE A 30 -18.13 -21.10 -15.30
C ILE A 30 -19.58 -21.52 -15.01
N ILE A 31 -20.57 -20.92 -15.68
CA ILE A 31 -22.00 -21.20 -15.45
C ILE A 31 -22.31 -22.69 -15.59
N GLY A 32 -21.78 -23.38 -16.61
CA GLY A 32 -22.00 -24.81 -16.81
C GLY A 32 -21.49 -25.69 -15.66
N VAL A 33 -20.49 -25.24 -14.91
CA VAL A 33 -19.98 -25.93 -13.70
C VAL A 33 -20.87 -25.66 -12.48
N LEU A 34 -21.52 -24.50 -12.44
CA LEU A 34 -22.46 -24.10 -11.37
C LEU A 34 -23.84 -24.76 -11.52
N GLU A 35 -24.14 -25.36 -12.67
CA GLU A 35 -25.43 -25.99 -12.94
C GLU A 35 -25.51 -27.42 -12.41
N GLY A 36 -26.22 -27.57 -11.30
CA GLY A 36 -26.58 -28.89 -10.74
C GLY A 36 -25.38 -29.71 -10.23
N GLU A 37 -25.64 -30.99 -9.96
CA GLU A 37 -24.62 -31.93 -9.46
C GLU A 37 -23.71 -32.47 -10.56
N ASN A 38 -24.19 -32.48 -11.82
CA ASN A 38 -23.47 -33.00 -12.99
C ASN A 38 -22.88 -31.88 -13.87
N GLY A 39 -22.69 -30.68 -13.31
CA GLY A 39 -22.12 -29.55 -14.04
C GLY A 39 -20.79 -29.92 -14.71
N ALA A 40 -20.56 -29.40 -15.92
CA ALA A 40 -19.37 -29.70 -16.70
C ALA A 40 -18.79 -28.43 -17.32
N LEU A 41 -17.47 -28.40 -17.45
CA LEU A 41 -16.76 -27.36 -18.19
C LEU A 41 -16.48 -27.87 -19.61
N CYS A 42 -16.98 -27.16 -20.61
CA CYS A 42 -16.67 -27.43 -22.01
C CYS A 42 -15.36 -26.73 -22.38
N LEU A 43 -14.34 -27.50 -22.75
CA LEU A 43 -13.10 -27.02 -23.33
C LEU A 43 -13.13 -27.28 -24.84
N ALA A 44 -13.31 -26.22 -25.61
CA ALA A 44 -13.19 -26.27 -27.06
C ALA A 44 -11.88 -25.58 -27.46
N GLU A 45 -10.78 -26.34 -27.43
CA GLU A 45 -9.48 -25.89 -27.96
C GLU A 45 -9.13 -26.73 -29.19
N ARG A 46 -8.85 -26.07 -30.33
CA ARG A 46 -8.39 -26.71 -31.58
C ARG A 46 -9.36 -27.72 -32.23
N GLY A 47 -10.67 -27.57 -32.04
CA GLY A 47 -11.69 -28.33 -32.78
C GLY A 47 -12.13 -29.64 -32.11
N ASP A 48 -11.44 -30.07 -31.07
CA ASP A 48 -11.90 -31.15 -30.17
C ASP A 48 -12.69 -30.53 -29.01
N ILE A 49 -13.85 -31.10 -28.73
CA ILE A 49 -14.72 -30.69 -27.62
C ILE A 49 -14.50 -31.70 -26.49
N ASP A 50 -13.79 -31.27 -25.44
CA ASP A 50 -13.64 -32.05 -24.20
C ASP A 50 -14.59 -31.52 -23.12
N TYR A 51 -15.22 -32.44 -22.39
CA TYR A 51 -16.13 -32.12 -21.30
C TYR A 51 -15.53 -32.60 -19.99
N ILE A 52 -15.21 -31.63 -19.12
CA ILE A 52 -14.68 -31.91 -17.80
C ILE A 52 -15.82 -31.90 -16.81
N HIS A 53 -16.22 -33.09 -16.38
CA HIS A 53 -17.24 -33.25 -15.36
C HIS A 53 -16.72 -32.81 -13.99
N ARG A 54 -17.59 -32.13 -13.26
CA ARG A 54 -17.34 -31.73 -11.88
C ARG A 54 -17.16 -32.96 -10.99
N HIS A 55 -16.05 -33.00 -10.26
CA HIS A 55 -15.85 -34.01 -9.23
C HIS A 55 -16.87 -33.81 -8.07
N PRO A 56 -17.44 -34.87 -7.47
CA PRO A 56 -18.46 -34.75 -6.41
C PRO A 56 -18.06 -33.87 -5.21
N ASN A 57 -16.79 -33.92 -4.81
CA ASN A 57 -16.25 -33.11 -3.70
C ASN A 57 -15.87 -31.67 -4.08
N PHE A 58 -15.97 -31.30 -5.36
CA PHE A 58 -15.62 -29.96 -5.83
C PHE A 58 -16.56 -28.91 -5.24
N ARG A 59 -15.98 -27.84 -4.70
CA ARG A 59 -16.72 -26.71 -4.14
C ARG A 59 -16.15 -25.40 -4.66
N ILE A 60 -17.05 -24.48 -5.00
CA ILE A 60 -16.70 -23.13 -5.41
C ILE A 60 -17.24 -22.13 -4.40
N PHE A 61 -16.39 -21.22 -4.00
CA PHE A 61 -16.70 -20.04 -3.22
C PHE A 61 -16.35 -18.82 -4.07
N SER A 62 -17.13 -17.75 -3.94
CA SER A 62 -16.87 -16.51 -4.64
C SER A 62 -16.99 -15.36 -3.66
N CYS A 63 -16.00 -14.47 -3.67
CA CYS A 63 -16.00 -13.23 -2.92
C CYS A 63 -16.14 -12.06 -3.89
N MET A 64 -16.99 -11.11 -3.53
CA MET A 64 -17.06 -9.82 -4.21
C MET A 64 -17.24 -8.73 -3.17
N ASN A 65 -16.62 -7.58 -3.44
CA ASN A 65 -16.96 -6.35 -2.75
C ASN A 65 -18.13 -5.68 -3.48
N PRO A 66 -19.05 -4.98 -2.78
CA PRO A 66 -20.17 -4.28 -3.40
C PRO A 66 -19.73 -3.33 -4.53
N ALA A 67 -20.59 -3.12 -5.52
CA ALA A 67 -20.31 -2.29 -6.71
C ALA A 67 -20.19 -0.77 -6.43
N THR A 68 -20.15 -0.35 -5.17
CA THR A 68 -19.96 1.05 -4.76
C THR A 68 -18.50 1.52 -4.87
N ASP A 69 -17.57 0.59 -5.06
CA ASP A 69 -16.14 0.86 -5.23
C ASP A 69 -15.75 1.06 -6.70
N ALA A 70 -14.84 2.01 -6.95
CA ALA A 70 -14.35 2.33 -8.29
C ALA A 70 -13.83 1.09 -9.05
N GLY A 71 -14.35 0.88 -10.26
CA GLY A 71 -13.95 -0.22 -11.15
C GLY A 71 -14.73 -1.54 -10.95
N LYS A 72 -15.57 -1.65 -9.92
CA LYS A 72 -16.35 -2.86 -9.63
C LYS A 72 -17.70 -2.84 -10.35
N ARG A 73 -18.07 -3.96 -10.97
CA ARG A 73 -19.36 -4.14 -11.66
C ARG A 73 -20.29 -4.99 -10.82
N ASP A 74 -21.59 -4.90 -11.07
CA ASP A 74 -22.52 -5.90 -10.54
C ASP A 74 -22.36 -7.22 -11.30
N LEU A 75 -22.51 -8.33 -10.58
CA LEU A 75 -22.52 -9.65 -11.21
C LEU A 75 -23.77 -9.81 -12.08
N PRO A 76 -23.65 -10.41 -13.28
CA PRO A 76 -24.80 -10.76 -14.10
C PRO A 76 -25.79 -11.63 -13.30
N PHE A 77 -27.09 -11.33 -13.41
CA PHE A 77 -28.14 -12.05 -12.68
C PHE A 77 -28.11 -13.57 -12.91
N SER A 78 -27.74 -14.00 -14.12
CA SER A 78 -27.57 -15.42 -14.47
C SER A 78 -26.53 -16.14 -13.63
N LEU A 79 -25.45 -15.45 -13.26
CA LEU A 79 -24.42 -15.99 -12.36
C LEU A 79 -24.85 -15.84 -10.90
N LYS A 80 -25.37 -14.66 -10.54
CA LYS A 80 -25.79 -14.32 -9.18
C LYS A 80 -26.83 -15.32 -8.62
N SER A 81 -27.82 -15.68 -9.43
CA SER A 81 -28.88 -16.64 -9.06
C SER A 81 -28.41 -18.08 -8.87
N ARG A 82 -27.18 -18.41 -9.28
CA ARG A 82 -26.56 -19.75 -9.13
C ARG A 82 -25.72 -19.86 -7.85
N PHE A 83 -25.42 -18.73 -7.19
CA PHE A 83 -24.75 -18.70 -5.91
C PHE A 83 -25.76 -18.57 -4.76
N THR A 84 -25.44 -19.19 -3.62
CA THR A 84 -26.07 -18.82 -2.35
C THR A 84 -25.32 -17.64 -1.78
N GLU A 85 -25.97 -16.48 -1.74
CA GLU A 85 -25.33 -15.24 -1.29
C GLU A 85 -25.36 -15.13 0.24
N TYR A 86 -24.20 -14.82 0.80
CA TYR A 86 -24.04 -14.45 2.19
C TYR A 86 -23.43 -13.06 2.25
N PHE A 87 -24.16 -12.11 2.82
CA PHE A 87 -23.64 -10.77 3.06
C PHE A 87 -22.88 -10.75 4.38
N VAL A 88 -21.67 -10.20 4.35
CA VAL A 88 -20.83 -10.05 5.54
C VAL A 88 -20.70 -8.56 5.83
N ASP A 89 -21.29 -8.12 6.94
CA ASP A 89 -21.18 -6.75 7.42
C ASP A 89 -19.76 -6.45 7.95
N ASP A 90 -19.23 -5.26 7.67
CA ASP A 90 -17.96 -4.78 8.24
C ASP A 90 -18.12 -4.28 9.70
N VAL A 91 -19.35 -4.24 10.21
CA VAL A 91 -19.67 -3.78 11.57
C VAL A 91 -19.78 -4.97 12.50
N LEU A 92 -18.66 -5.29 13.16
CA LEU A 92 -18.68 -6.19 14.31
C LEU A 92 -19.33 -5.50 15.51
N ASP A 93 -20.10 -6.27 16.28
CA ASP A 93 -20.63 -5.80 17.55
C ASP A 93 -19.52 -5.64 18.61
N GLU A 94 -19.85 -5.06 19.77
CA GLU A 94 -18.85 -4.84 20.82
C GLU A 94 -18.31 -6.15 21.41
N ASN A 95 -19.09 -7.22 21.42
CA ASN A 95 -18.68 -8.51 21.98
C ASN A 95 -17.70 -9.21 21.04
N ASP A 96 -17.98 -9.20 19.74
CA ASP A 96 -17.13 -9.74 18.70
C ASP A 96 -15.80 -8.99 18.63
N LEU A 97 -15.83 -7.65 18.70
CA LEU A 97 -14.62 -6.84 18.78
C LEU A 97 -13.81 -7.15 20.04
N SER A 98 -14.48 -7.29 21.19
CA SER A 98 -13.82 -7.64 22.45
C SER A 98 -13.17 -9.02 22.38
N LEU A 99 -13.86 -10.01 21.80
CA LEU A 99 -13.35 -11.36 21.59
C LEU A 99 -12.14 -11.34 20.66
N PHE A 100 -12.24 -10.61 19.54
CA PHE A 100 -11.17 -10.43 18.57
C PHE A 100 -9.92 -9.80 19.22
N ILE A 101 -10.07 -8.66 19.90
CA ILE A 101 -8.95 -7.95 20.54
C ILE A 101 -8.32 -8.78 21.66
N SER A 102 -9.10 -9.56 22.39
CA SER A 102 -8.63 -10.45 23.46
C SER A 102 -7.67 -11.54 22.96
N GLN A 103 -7.67 -11.85 21.65
CA GLN A 103 -6.69 -12.77 21.07
C GLN A 103 -5.28 -12.16 20.97
N PHE A 104 -5.18 -10.83 21.03
CA PHE A 104 -3.92 -10.09 20.91
C PHE A 104 -3.37 -9.57 22.23
N ILE A 105 -4.25 -9.36 23.22
CA ILE A 105 -3.91 -8.77 24.50
C ILE A 105 -4.02 -9.84 25.59
N ASN A 106 -3.00 -9.92 26.45
CA ASN A 106 -2.98 -10.86 27.56
C ASN A 106 -4.22 -10.68 28.47
N SER A 107 -4.76 -11.79 28.98
CA SER A 107 -6.01 -11.88 29.75
C SER A 107 -6.10 -10.98 30.98
N GLY A 108 -4.98 -10.44 31.49
CA GLY A 108 -4.95 -9.49 32.61
C GLY A 108 -5.40 -8.05 32.29
N HIS A 109 -5.68 -7.72 31.02
CA HIS A 109 -5.98 -6.34 30.60
C HIS A 109 -7.39 -6.14 30.02
N ILE A 110 -8.43 -6.76 30.61
CA ILE A 110 -9.83 -6.61 30.17
C ILE A 110 -10.25 -5.12 30.05
N LYS A 111 -9.82 -4.27 31.00
CA LYS A 111 -10.07 -2.83 30.93
C LYS A 111 -9.49 -2.19 29.67
N LEU A 112 -8.32 -2.62 29.21
CA LEU A 112 -7.69 -2.10 28.01
C LEU A 112 -8.41 -2.58 26.74
N VAL A 113 -8.88 -3.83 26.71
CA VAL A 113 -9.70 -4.37 25.61
C VAL A 113 -10.91 -3.45 25.38
N ASN A 114 -11.66 -3.15 26.42
CA ASN A 114 -12.83 -2.25 26.32
C ASN A 114 -12.45 -0.86 25.81
N LYS A 115 -11.31 -0.32 26.25
CA LYS A 115 -10.82 0.99 25.76
C LYS A 115 -10.38 0.96 24.30
N ILE A 116 -9.86 -0.16 23.81
CA ILE A 116 -9.52 -0.33 22.39
C ILE A 116 -10.77 -0.47 21.53
N VAL A 117 -11.78 -1.21 22.00
CA VAL A 117 -13.11 -1.26 21.36
C VAL A 117 -13.69 0.14 21.25
N GLN A 118 -13.70 0.89 22.37
CA GLN A 118 -14.17 2.27 22.40
C GLN A 118 -13.37 3.15 21.43
N PHE A 119 -12.03 3.10 21.47
CA PHE A 119 -11.16 3.85 20.57
C PHE A 119 -11.48 3.57 19.10
N TYR A 120 -11.64 2.29 18.72
CA TYR A 120 -11.89 1.91 17.33
C TYR A 120 -13.26 2.42 16.84
N LYS A 121 -14.32 2.29 17.66
CA LYS A 121 -15.66 2.80 17.33
C LYS A 121 -15.67 4.32 17.21
N GLU A 122 -15.03 5.02 18.14
CA GLU A 122 -14.87 6.48 18.07
C GLU A 122 -14.06 6.90 16.83
N SER A 123 -12.99 6.18 16.50
CA SER A 123 -12.16 6.48 15.33
C SER A 123 -12.93 6.30 14.02
N LYS A 124 -13.73 5.23 13.90
CA LYS A 124 -14.63 5.03 12.75
C LYS A 124 -15.63 6.19 12.62
N LYS A 125 -16.29 6.57 13.71
CA LYS A 125 -17.24 7.69 13.71
C LYS A 125 -16.58 9.02 13.31
N GLU A 126 -15.45 9.37 13.93
CA GLU A 126 -14.74 10.62 13.64
C GLU A 126 -14.19 10.65 12.19
N SER A 127 -13.86 9.49 11.61
CA SER A 127 -13.45 9.39 10.20
C SER A 127 -14.55 9.79 9.22
N GLU A 128 -15.82 9.62 9.59
CA GLU A 128 -16.96 9.99 8.77
C GLU A 128 -17.39 11.45 8.98
N GLU A 129 -17.16 11.99 10.18
CA GLU A 129 -17.65 13.29 10.61
C GLU A 129 -16.64 14.43 10.46
N ARG A 130 -15.37 14.22 10.84
CA ARG A 130 -14.41 15.32 11.09
C ARG A 130 -13.02 15.11 10.52
N LEU A 131 -12.48 13.90 10.58
CA LEU A 131 -11.08 13.65 10.22
C LEU A 131 -10.86 13.79 8.71
N GLN A 132 -9.68 14.27 8.36
CA GLN A 132 -9.22 14.40 6.98
C GLN A 132 -7.81 13.82 6.83
N ASP A 133 -7.58 13.20 5.68
CA ASP A 133 -6.24 12.83 5.22
C ASP A 133 -5.53 14.07 4.63
N GLY A 134 -4.22 13.94 4.33
CA GLY A 134 -3.47 15.03 3.73
C GLY A 134 -3.86 15.40 2.29
N ALA A 135 -4.92 14.82 1.74
CA ALA A 135 -5.54 15.19 0.47
C ALA A 135 -7.00 15.68 0.64
N ASN A 136 -7.40 16.04 1.86
CA ASN A 136 -8.76 16.44 2.24
C ASN A 136 -9.83 15.38 1.93
N GLN A 137 -9.47 14.11 1.99
CA GLN A 137 -10.41 12.99 1.91
C GLN A 137 -10.69 12.43 3.29
N LYS A 138 -11.86 11.79 3.44
CA LYS A 138 -12.19 11.08 4.66
C LYS A 138 -11.28 9.85 4.80
N PRO A 139 -10.57 9.70 5.93
CA PRO A 139 -9.77 8.51 6.17
C PRO A 139 -10.67 7.28 6.32
N GLN A 140 -10.14 6.09 6.04
CA GLN A 140 -10.89 4.84 6.22
C GLN A 140 -10.20 3.92 7.22
N TYR A 141 -10.90 3.63 8.31
CA TYR A 141 -10.45 2.66 9.29
C TYR A 141 -11.27 1.38 9.17
N SER A 142 -10.58 0.28 8.86
CA SER A 142 -11.18 -1.05 8.73
C SER A 142 -10.70 -1.96 9.86
N LEU A 143 -11.28 -3.17 9.95
CA LEU A 143 -10.78 -4.20 10.85
C LEU A 143 -9.31 -4.55 10.57
N ARG A 144 -8.86 -4.38 9.32
CA ARG A 144 -7.45 -4.53 8.95
C ARG A 144 -6.57 -3.48 9.63
N SER A 145 -7.01 -2.23 9.75
CA SER A 145 -6.27 -1.19 10.48
C SER A 145 -6.10 -1.58 11.96
N LEU A 146 -7.16 -2.07 12.60
CA LEU A 146 -7.12 -2.53 13.99
C LEU A 146 -6.25 -3.78 14.17
N TYR A 147 -6.44 -4.81 13.34
CA TYR A 147 -5.65 -6.03 13.34
C TYR A 147 -4.15 -5.72 13.23
N ARG A 148 -3.78 -4.87 12.26
CA ARG A 148 -2.38 -4.53 12.01
C ARG A 148 -1.76 -3.73 13.15
N ALA A 149 -2.52 -2.84 13.81
CA ALA A 149 -2.07 -2.13 15.00
C ALA A 149 -1.79 -3.10 16.18
N LEU A 150 -2.67 -4.09 16.38
CA LEU A 150 -2.50 -5.11 17.41
C LEU A 150 -1.35 -6.08 17.09
N GLU A 151 -1.21 -6.52 15.84
CA GLU A 151 -0.10 -7.36 15.39
C GLU A 151 1.23 -6.64 15.58
N TYR A 152 1.31 -5.36 15.18
CA TYR A 152 2.47 -4.52 15.42
C TYR A 152 2.81 -4.44 16.92
N THR A 153 1.79 -4.20 17.76
CA THR A 153 1.97 -4.09 19.21
C THR A 153 2.64 -5.34 19.77
N ARG A 154 2.13 -6.54 19.43
CA ARG A 154 2.72 -7.82 19.88
C ARG A 154 4.15 -8.01 19.41
N LYS A 155 4.45 -7.60 18.17
CA LYS A 155 5.78 -7.75 17.59
C LYS A 155 6.80 -6.80 18.24
N ALA A 156 6.40 -5.55 18.46
CA ALA A 156 7.26 -4.49 18.99
C ALA A 156 7.39 -4.53 20.53
N GLU A 157 6.44 -5.15 21.24
CA GLU A 157 6.41 -5.22 22.71
C GLU A 157 7.71 -5.76 23.31
N ARG A 158 8.27 -6.84 22.72
CA ARG A 158 9.51 -7.45 23.22
C ARG A 158 10.71 -6.50 23.20
N GLN A 159 10.72 -5.56 22.26
CA GLN A 159 11.86 -4.66 22.05
C GLN A 159 11.69 -3.31 22.74
N PHE A 160 10.46 -2.77 22.79
CA PHE A 160 10.20 -1.39 23.25
C PHE A 160 9.31 -1.31 24.50
N GLY A 161 8.78 -2.44 24.97
CA GLY A 161 7.78 -2.49 26.02
C GLY A 161 6.36 -2.22 25.53
N PHE A 162 5.38 -2.70 26.29
CA PHE A 162 3.98 -2.74 25.88
C PHE A 162 3.39 -1.36 25.56
N GLN A 163 3.56 -0.36 26.44
CA GLN A 163 2.99 0.98 26.24
C GLN A 163 3.53 1.67 24.97
N LYS A 164 4.83 1.55 24.71
CA LYS A 164 5.45 2.13 23.51
C LYS A 164 5.01 1.40 22.25
N ALA A 165 5.01 0.07 22.28
CA ALA A 165 4.55 -0.75 21.16
C ALA A 165 3.08 -0.48 20.81
N LEU A 166 2.23 -0.30 21.83
CA LEU A 166 0.83 0.06 21.68
C LEU A 166 0.69 1.44 21.03
N TYR A 167 1.40 2.44 21.54
CA TYR A 167 1.39 3.78 20.95
C TYR A 167 1.83 3.78 19.49
N ASP A 168 2.93 3.10 19.19
CA ASP A 168 3.49 3.07 17.84
C ASP A 168 2.61 2.32 16.85
N GLY A 169 2.00 1.20 17.27
CA GLY A 169 1.07 0.46 16.44
C GLY A 169 -0.14 1.32 16.09
N PHE A 170 -0.81 1.89 17.09
CA PHE A 170 -1.98 2.73 16.85
C PHE A 170 -1.63 4.02 16.09
N SER A 171 -0.46 4.61 16.34
CA SER A 171 0.02 5.77 15.58
C SER A 171 0.23 5.43 14.11
N LEU A 172 0.83 4.29 13.81
CA LEU A 172 1.17 3.89 12.45
C LEU A 172 -0.06 3.60 11.57
N PHE A 173 -1.15 3.10 12.15
CA PHE A 173 -2.35 2.74 11.37
C PHE A 173 -3.51 3.74 11.49
N PHE A 174 -3.46 4.67 12.44
CA PHE A 174 -4.52 5.67 12.66
C PHE A 174 -4.05 7.13 12.61
N LEU A 175 -2.74 7.43 12.58
CA LEU A 175 -2.25 8.81 12.49
C LEU A 175 -1.54 9.14 11.19
N THR A 176 -0.72 8.23 10.64
CA THR A 176 0.26 8.60 9.61
C THR A 176 -0.33 9.08 8.29
N LEU A 177 -1.60 8.80 8.02
CA LEU A 177 -2.30 9.26 6.81
C LEU A 177 -3.05 10.58 6.99
N LEU A 178 -3.27 11.00 8.24
CA LEU A 178 -4.06 12.18 8.58
C LEU A 178 -3.33 13.49 8.28
N ASP A 179 -4.09 14.56 8.10
CA ASP A 179 -3.54 15.92 8.20
C ASP A 179 -3.13 16.25 9.64
N GLU A 180 -2.40 17.35 9.85
CA GLU A 180 -1.85 17.73 11.15
C GLU A 180 -2.96 17.90 12.23
N SER A 181 -4.06 18.56 11.87
CA SER A 181 -5.15 18.85 12.80
C SER A 181 -5.91 17.59 13.24
N SER A 182 -6.15 16.68 12.29
CA SER A 182 -6.80 15.39 12.49
C SER A 182 -5.87 14.44 13.24
N ALA A 183 -4.57 14.47 12.93
CA ALA A 183 -3.56 13.69 13.63
C ALA A 183 -3.46 14.10 15.10
N ASP A 184 -3.51 15.39 15.43
CA ASP A 184 -3.49 15.84 16.83
C ASP A 184 -4.72 15.39 17.61
N LEU A 185 -5.91 15.49 17.03
CA LEU A 185 -7.14 15.00 17.64
C LEU A 185 -7.06 13.48 17.91
N MET A 186 -6.61 12.72 16.93
CA MET A 186 -6.48 11.27 17.06
C MET A 186 -5.37 10.88 18.05
N ARG A 187 -4.26 11.62 18.09
CA ARG A 187 -3.16 11.42 19.05
C ARG A 187 -3.65 11.62 20.49
N GLN A 188 -4.46 12.65 20.74
CA GLN A 188 -5.08 12.88 22.05
C GLN A 188 -5.99 11.72 22.46
N LYS A 189 -6.75 11.14 21.53
CA LYS A 189 -7.58 9.94 21.79
C LYS A 189 -6.73 8.72 22.12
N ILE A 190 -5.67 8.46 21.36
CA ILE A 190 -4.72 7.36 21.65
C ILE A 190 -4.15 7.52 23.06
N LEU A 191 -3.68 8.72 23.41
CA LEU A 191 -3.09 8.99 24.72
C LEU A 191 -4.11 8.80 25.86
N SER A 192 -5.28 9.44 25.76
CA SER A 192 -6.29 9.44 26.82
C SER A 192 -6.94 8.07 27.03
N LEU A 193 -7.34 7.39 25.95
CA LEU A 193 -7.99 6.08 26.03
C LEU A 193 -6.95 4.98 26.28
N LEU A 194 -5.88 4.90 25.50
CA LEU A 194 -5.02 3.71 25.50
C LEU A 194 -3.87 3.79 26.50
N LEU A 195 -3.39 4.99 26.83
CA LEU A 195 -2.16 5.20 27.63
C LEU A 195 -2.39 6.00 28.93
N GLY A 196 -3.64 6.37 29.24
CA GLY A 196 -3.97 7.12 30.44
C GLY A 196 -3.37 8.52 30.50
N GLY A 197 -3.13 9.14 29.34
CA GLY A 197 -2.57 10.49 29.20
C GLY A 197 -1.04 10.56 29.15
N ASN A 198 -0.34 9.44 29.34
CA ASN A 198 1.13 9.44 29.38
C ASN A 198 1.73 9.25 27.99
N MET A 199 2.55 10.22 27.57
CA MET A 199 3.33 10.11 26.33
C MET A 199 4.51 9.16 26.53
N PRO A 200 4.64 8.07 25.75
CA PRO A 200 5.81 7.21 25.82
C PRO A 200 7.09 7.95 25.42
N LEU A 201 8.23 7.47 25.91
CA LEU A 201 9.53 8.04 25.58
C LEU A 201 9.78 8.02 24.06
N HIS A 202 10.40 9.09 23.59
CA HIS A 202 10.85 9.18 22.20
C HIS A 202 11.94 8.14 21.94
N VAL A 203 11.77 7.37 20.88
CA VAL A 203 12.73 6.36 20.42
C VAL A 203 13.24 6.77 19.04
N PRO A 204 14.56 6.98 18.87
CA PRO A 204 15.16 7.30 17.58
C PRO A 204 14.85 6.25 16.51
N PHE A 205 14.70 6.68 15.24
CA PHE A 205 14.27 5.79 14.16
C PHE A 205 15.23 4.60 13.93
N ASP A 206 16.53 4.79 14.16
CA ASP A 206 17.56 3.75 14.00
C ASP A 206 17.34 2.55 14.91
N LYS A 207 16.69 2.74 16.07
CA LYS A 207 16.39 1.66 17.01
C LYS A 207 15.33 0.68 16.50
N TYR A 208 14.49 1.09 15.55
CA TYR A 208 13.52 0.20 14.92
C TYR A 208 14.12 -0.63 13.77
N LEU A 209 15.35 -0.31 13.35
CA LEU A 209 16.02 -1.00 12.24
C LEU A 209 16.84 -2.17 12.78
N SER A 210 16.64 -3.36 12.21
CA SER A 210 17.38 -4.56 12.61
C SER A 210 18.86 -4.51 12.24
N THR A 211 19.21 -3.68 11.25
CA THR A 211 20.55 -3.58 10.67
C THR A 211 20.79 -2.12 10.33
N PHE A 212 21.94 -1.58 10.73
CA PHE A 212 22.35 -0.22 10.37
C PHE A 212 23.78 -0.26 9.84
N LYS A 213 23.94 -0.04 8.53
CA LYS A 213 25.23 0.11 7.85
C LYS A 213 25.43 1.60 7.56
N SER A 214 26.57 2.15 7.98
CA SER A 214 26.99 3.47 7.53
C SER A 214 27.54 3.35 6.10
N ASP A 215 26.82 3.92 5.14
CA ASP A 215 27.28 4.01 3.75
C ASP A 215 27.66 5.47 3.41
N ARG A 216 28.67 5.68 2.56
CA ARG A 216 29.15 7.02 2.18
C ARG A 216 28.07 7.87 1.52
N ASP A 217 27.13 7.25 0.80
CA ASP A 217 26.00 7.98 0.20
C ASP A 217 24.89 8.27 1.21
N SER A 218 24.77 7.49 2.29
CA SER A 218 23.85 7.78 3.40
C SER A 218 24.29 8.98 4.25
N GLU A 219 25.59 9.28 4.31
CA GLU A 219 26.14 10.45 5.02
C GLU A 219 25.79 11.78 4.33
N LYS A 220 25.55 11.75 3.02
CA LYS A 220 25.15 12.94 2.24
C LYS A 220 23.66 13.29 2.40
N TYR A 221 22.86 12.41 3.00
CA TYR A 221 21.43 12.63 3.16
C TYR A 221 21.16 13.57 4.34
N VAL A 222 20.54 14.72 4.05
CA VAL A 222 20.26 15.76 5.05
C VAL A 222 19.02 15.40 5.87
N LYS A 223 19.22 15.12 7.16
CA LYS A 223 18.17 14.72 8.10
C LYS A 223 17.63 15.94 8.86
N THR A 224 16.69 16.66 8.24
CA THR A 224 15.92 17.72 8.90
C THR A 224 14.90 17.12 9.87
N GLU A 225 14.18 17.95 10.63
CA GLU A 225 13.30 17.46 11.68
C GLU A 225 12.09 16.72 11.10
N SER A 226 11.44 17.30 10.09
CA SER A 226 10.37 16.60 9.36
C SER A 226 10.86 15.29 8.74
N VAL A 227 12.07 15.27 8.16
CA VAL A 227 12.64 14.05 7.55
C VAL A 227 12.85 12.96 8.61
N LYS A 228 13.32 13.29 9.82
CA LYS A 228 13.47 12.31 10.90
C LYS A 228 12.12 11.74 11.33
N GLU A 229 11.07 12.56 11.39
CA GLU A 229 9.73 12.09 11.71
C GLU A 229 9.22 11.08 10.66
N HIS A 230 9.33 11.41 9.37
CA HIS A 230 8.95 10.51 8.29
C HIS A 230 9.80 9.22 8.28
N LEU A 231 11.10 9.32 8.57
CA LEU A 231 11.97 8.14 8.76
C LEU A 231 11.54 7.31 9.96
N GLY A 232 11.06 7.93 11.04
CA GLY A 232 10.47 7.23 12.18
C GLY A 232 9.19 6.48 11.82
N ASN A 233 8.30 7.09 11.02
CA ASN A 233 7.10 6.42 10.50
C ASN A 233 7.47 5.22 9.62
N LEU A 234 8.41 5.41 8.68
CA LEU A 234 8.88 4.34 7.80
C LEU A 234 9.61 3.24 8.56
N ALA A 235 10.45 3.57 9.53
CA ALA A 235 11.19 2.58 10.32
C ALA A 235 10.22 1.71 11.14
N ARG A 236 9.16 2.30 11.70
CA ARG A 236 8.06 1.55 12.34
C ARG A 236 7.35 0.64 11.33
N ALA A 237 6.99 1.14 10.14
CA ALA A 237 6.40 0.28 9.10
C ALA A 237 7.33 -0.88 8.69
N VAL A 238 8.62 -0.63 8.55
CA VAL A 238 9.63 -1.63 8.16
C VAL A 238 9.84 -2.66 9.24
N LEU A 239 9.69 -2.33 10.53
CA LEU A 239 9.83 -3.31 11.63
C LEU A 239 8.91 -4.52 11.43
N ILE A 240 7.71 -4.33 10.86
CA ILE A 240 6.78 -5.43 10.61
C ILE A 240 7.18 -6.32 9.42
N LYS A 241 7.95 -5.78 8.45
CA LYS A 241 8.49 -6.45 7.24
C LYS A 241 7.45 -7.17 6.36
N ARG A 242 6.17 -6.92 6.61
CA ARG A 242 5.06 -7.68 6.01
C ARG A 242 4.20 -6.83 5.10
N TYR A 243 3.86 -5.62 5.55
CA TYR A 243 2.87 -4.80 4.86
C TYR A 243 3.51 -3.85 3.85
N PRO A 244 2.93 -3.72 2.65
CA PRO A 244 3.37 -2.72 1.69
C PRO A 244 3.06 -1.31 2.22
N VAL A 245 3.89 -0.33 1.85
CA VAL A 245 3.78 1.05 2.36
C VAL A 245 3.50 2.00 1.21
N LEU A 246 2.47 2.83 1.33
CA LEU A 246 2.11 3.84 0.34
C LEU A 246 2.44 5.23 0.89
N LEU A 247 3.39 5.92 0.24
CA LEU A 247 3.74 7.30 0.56
C LEU A 247 2.95 8.25 -0.33
N GLN A 248 2.11 9.08 0.27
CA GLN A 248 1.32 10.09 -0.43
C GLN A 248 1.80 11.49 -0.07
N GLY A 249 1.91 12.38 -1.04
CA GLY A 249 2.37 13.75 -0.79
C GLY A 249 2.65 14.53 -2.06
N PRO A 250 3.01 15.81 -1.97
CA PRO A 250 3.21 16.65 -3.15
C PRO A 250 4.44 16.22 -3.97
N THR A 251 4.52 16.71 -5.20
CA THR A 251 5.67 16.46 -6.07
C THR A 251 6.93 17.00 -5.40
N SER A 252 8.02 16.24 -5.49
CA SER A 252 9.34 16.65 -4.97
C SER A 252 9.44 16.80 -3.44
N SER A 253 8.51 16.23 -2.66
CA SER A 253 8.62 16.17 -1.18
C SER A 253 9.61 15.13 -0.64
N GLY A 254 10.30 14.39 -1.52
CA GLY A 254 11.34 13.44 -1.12
C GLY A 254 10.86 12.02 -0.79
N LYS A 255 9.61 11.65 -1.13
CA LYS A 255 9.04 10.31 -0.90
C LYS A 255 9.96 9.15 -1.30
N THR A 256 10.37 9.10 -2.57
CA THR A 256 11.27 8.07 -3.10
C THR A 256 12.64 8.12 -2.41
N SER A 257 13.15 9.32 -2.12
CA SER A 257 14.44 9.51 -1.46
C SER A 257 14.44 9.01 -0.01
N LEU A 258 13.32 9.11 0.72
CA LEU A 258 13.18 8.57 2.07
C LEU A 258 13.35 7.04 2.07
N VAL A 259 12.67 6.36 1.15
CA VAL A 259 12.76 4.89 1.02
C VAL A 259 14.17 4.49 0.57
N GLN A 260 14.75 5.19 -0.41
CA GLN A 260 16.11 4.92 -0.88
C GLN A 260 17.14 5.06 0.23
N TYR A 261 17.06 6.13 1.04
CA TYR A 261 17.92 6.32 2.20
C TYR A 261 17.75 5.17 3.21
N LEU A 262 16.51 4.77 3.49
CA LEU A 262 16.26 3.70 4.45
C LEU A 262 16.78 2.34 3.95
N ALA A 263 16.63 2.05 2.66
CA ALA A 263 17.18 0.86 2.03
C ALA A 263 18.72 0.82 2.13
N SER A 264 19.39 1.94 1.84
CA SER A 264 20.85 2.00 1.90
C SER A 264 21.40 1.79 3.32
N VAL A 265 20.83 2.49 4.32
CA VAL A 265 21.30 2.32 5.71
C VAL A 265 20.95 0.96 6.29
N THR A 266 19.97 0.26 5.74
CA THR A 266 19.64 -1.12 6.17
C THR A 266 20.33 -2.19 5.34
N GLY A 267 21.05 -1.80 4.28
CA GLY A 267 21.78 -2.70 3.39
C GLY A 267 20.88 -3.53 2.48
N HIS A 268 19.69 -3.05 2.15
CA HIS A 268 18.80 -3.68 1.17
C HIS A 268 19.05 -3.10 -0.23
N GLU A 269 19.00 -3.97 -1.23
CA GLU A 269 19.03 -3.55 -2.63
C GLU A 269 17.77 -2.75 -2.95
N PHE A 270 17.97 -1.55 -3.50
CA PHE A 270 16.89 -0.62 -3.83
C PHE A 270 16.60 -0.66 -5.33
N VAL A 271 15.35 -0.89 -5.67
CA VAL A 271 14.88 -0.97 -7.06
C VAL A 271 13.69 -0.04 -7.26
N ARG A 272 13.63 0.61 -8.41
CA ARG A 272 12.60 1.62 -8.70
C ARG A 272 11.96 1.37 -10.06
N ILE A 273 10.64 1.36 -10.09
CA ILE A 273 9.82 1.42 -11.31
C ILE A 273 9.05 2.74 -11.27
N ASN A 274 9.05 3.49 -12.36
CA ASN A 274 8.32 4.75 -12.47
C ASN A 274 7.15 4.58 -13.41
N ASN A 275 5.93 4.65 -12.89
CA ASN A 275 4.73 4.42 -13.68
C ASN A 275 4.32 5.65 -14.49
N HIS A 276 3.72 5.39 -15.63
CA HIS A 276 3.03 6.33 -16.49
C HIS A 276 1.79 5.66 -17.10
N GLU A 277 0.94 6.42 -17.79
CA GLU A 277 -0.33 5.95 -18.35
C GLU A 277 -0.19 4.76 -19.33
N HIS A 278 1.00 4.56 -19.91
CA HIS A 278 1.31 3.49 -20.85
C HIS A 278 2.28 2.44 -20.29
N THR A 279 2.42 2.33 -18.96
CA THR A 279 3.37 1.36 -18.38
C THR A 279 2.86 -0.03 -18.65
N ASP A 280 3.69 -0.87 -19.26
CA ASP A 280 3.29 -2.23 -19.65
C ASP A 280 3.61 -3.25 -18.55
N LEU A 281 2.77 -4.28 -18.44
CA LEU A 281 2.98 -5.38 -17.50
C LEU A 281 4.34 -6.09 -17.70
N GLN A 282 4.87 -6.10 -18.92
CA GLN A 282 6.19 -6.67 -19.24
C GLN A 282 7.34 -5.93 -18.53
N GLU A 283 7.19 -4.64 -18.20
CA GLU A 283 8.19 -3.90 -17.42
C GLU A 283 8.32 -4.47 -15.99
N TYR A 284 7.21 -4.99 -15.46
CA TYR A 284 7.13 -5.60 -14.14
C TYR A 284 7.57 -7.06 -14.17
N LEU A 285 6.92 -7.87 -15.02
CA LEU A 285 7.03 -9.32 -15.00
C LEU A 285 8.17 -9.86 -15.85
N GLY A 286 8.50 -9.17 -16.95
CA GLY A 286 9.53 -9.59 -17.89
C GLY A 286 8.98 -9.80 -19.30
N SER A 287 9.88 -10.16 -20.21
CA SER A 287 9.56 -10.42 -21.60
C SER A 287 10.48 -11.49 -22.20
N TYR A 288 10.06 -12.08 -23.32
CA TYR A 288 10.91 -13.01 -24.06
C TYR A 288 11.96 -12.23 -24.85
N ILE A 289 13.23 -12.54 -24.58
CA ILE A 289 14.37 -12.02 -25.32
C ILE A 289 15.06 -13.15 -26.07
N THR A 290 15.84 -12.81 -27.09
CA THR A 290 16.65 -13.78 -27.82
C THR A 290 18.00 -13.91 -27.12
N ASP A 291 18.42 -15.14 -26.79
CA ASP A 291 19.75 -15.39 -26.25
C ASP A 291 20.84 -15.34 -27.34
N ALA A 292 22.11 -15.51 -26.95
CA ALA A 292 23.24 -15.51 -27.87
C ALA A 292 23.17 -16.62 -28.95
N SER A 293 22.32 -17.63 -28.77
CA SER A 293 22.12 -18.73 -29.72
C SER A 293 20.91 -18.53 -30.65
N GLY A 294 20.18 -17.42 -30.53
CA GLY A 294 18.97 -17.17 -31.32
C GLY A 294 17.70 -17.77 -30.69
N LYS A 295 17.77 -18.34 -29.49
CA LYS A 295 16.62 -18.96 -28.82
C LYS A 295 15.87 -17.93 -27.97
N LEU A 296 14.54 -17.96 -28.06
CA LEU A 296 13.69 -17.17 -27.17
C LEU A 296 13.74 -17.74 -25.75
N VAL A 297 14.17 -16.89 -24.81
CA VAL A 297 14.23 -17.17 -23.37
C VAL A 297 13.47 -16.08 -22.62
N PHE A 298 12.70 -16.48 -21.60
CA PHE A 298 12.02 -15.51 -20.76
C PHE A 298 13.03 -14.81 -19.85
N ASN A 299 13.16 -13.50 -19.96
CA ASN A 299 13.97 -12.70 -19.06
C ASN A 299 13.06 -12.05 -18.02
N GLU A 300 13.24 -12.45 -16.76
CA GLU A 300 12.46 -11.95 -15.64
C GLU A 300 12.57 -10.42 -15.50
N GLY A 301 11.41 -9.81 -15.28
CA GLY A 301 11.27 -8.38 -15.04
C GLY A 301 11.73 -7.97 -13.65
N VAL A 302 11.69 -6.67 -13.44
CA VAL A 302 12.25 -6.03 -12.24
C VAL A 302 11.50 -6.44 -10.98
N LEU A 303 10.16 -6.57 -11.05
CA LEU A 303 9.36 -7.00 -9.91
C LEU A 303 9.66 -8.46 -9.54
N VAL A 304 9.74 -9.36 -10.53
CA VAL A 304 10.00 -10.79 -10.31
C VAL A 304 11.35 -10.98 -9.60
N LYS A 305 12.39 -10.33 -10.10
CA LYS A 305 13.73 -10.35 -9.47
C LYS A 305 13.69 -9.81 -8.05
N ALA A 306 12.97 -8.73 -7.79
CA ALA A 306 12.85 -8.16 -6.44
C ALA A 306 12.13 -9.12 -5.48
N VAL A 307 11.03 -9.73 -5.91
CA VAL A 307 10.24 -10.69 -5.11
C VAL A 307 11.07 -11.92 -4.75
N ARG A 308 11.85 -12.48 -5.69
CA ARG A 308 12.72 -13.64 -5.44
C ARG A 308 13.90 -13.32 -4.52
N ASN A 309 14.57 -12.19 -4.73
CA ASN A 309 15.84 -11.88 -4.06
C ASN A 309 15.68 -11.05 -2.78
N GLY A 310 14.46 -10.61 -2.46
CA GLY A 310 14.20 -9.83 -1.25
C GLY A 310 14.62 -8.38 -1.34
N TYR A 311 14.57 -7.80 -2.54
CA TYR A 311 14.89 -6.39 -2.75
C TYR A 311 13.75 -5.49 -2.25
N TRP A 312 14.07 -4.24 -2.00
CA TRP A 312 13.07 -3.21 -1.75
C TRP A 312 12.71 -2.55 -3.07
N ILE A 313 11.44 -2.63 -3.44
CA ILE A 313 10.95 -2.04 -4.68
C ILE A 313 10.07 -0.83 -4.40
N VAL A 314 10.34 0.27 -5.11
CA VAL A 314 9.48 1.45 -5.13
C VAL A 314 8.75 1.54 -6.47
N LEU A 315 7.43 1.60 -6.41
CA LEU A 315 6.54 1.88 -7.52
C LEU A 315 6.13 3.36 -7.46
N ASP A 316 6.83 4.20 -8.21
CA ASP A 316 6.55 5.63 -8.27
C ASP A 316 5.36 5.95 -9.16
N GLU A 317 4.64 7.02 -8.81
CA GLU A 317 3.43 7.49 -9.49
C GLU A 317 2.42 6.34 -9.68
N LEU A 318 2.20 5.55 -8.63
CA LEU A 318 1.38 4.32 -8.67
C LEU A 318 -0.04 4.56 -9.21
N ASN A 319 -0.58 5.77 -9.02
CA ASN A 319 -1.88 6.18 -9.56
C ASN A 319 -1.92 6.52 -11.05
N LEU A 320 -0.78 6.49 -11.75
CA LEU A 320 -0.70 6.53 -13.20
C LEU A 320 -0.66 5.13 -13.82
N ALA A 321 -0.41 4.09 -13.02
CA ALA A 321 -0.34 2.72 -13.52
C ALA A 321 -1.67 2.29 -14.17
N PRO A 322 -1.61 1.55 -15.28
CA PRO A 322 -2.75 0.87 -15.86
C PRO A 322 -3.40 -0.15 -14.90
N SER A 323 -4.69 -0.46 -15.13
CA SER A 323 -5.47 -1.31 -14.22
C SER A 323 -4.94 -2.74 -14.15
N ASP A 324 -4.50 -3.29 -15.27
CA ASP A 324 -3.86 -4.61 -15.39
C ASP A 324 -2.54 -4.70 -14.58
N VAL A 325 -1.74 -3.63 -14.57
CA VAL A 325 -0.55 -3.54 -13.71
C VAL A 325 -0.94 -3.55 -12.23
N LEU A 326 -1.97 -2.79 -11.82
CA LEU A 326 -2.45 -2.78 -10.44
C LEU A 326 -3.03 -4.15 -10.03
N GLU A 327 -3.77 -4.81 -10.92
CA GLU A 327 -4.34 -6.13 -10.71
C GLU A 327 -3.26 -7.20 -10.51
N ALA A 328 -2.17 -7.15 -11.28
CA ALA A 328 -1.04 -8.07 -11.12
C ALA A 328 -0.36 -7.97 -9.73
N LEU A 329 -0.49 -6.82 -9.06
CA LEU A 329 0.06 -6.60 -7.72
C LEU A 329 -0.84 -7.14 -6.59
N ASN A 330 -2.13 -7.38 -6.84
CA ASN A 330 -3.09 -7.69 -5.77
C ASN A 330 -2.65 -8.85 -4.86
N ARG A 331 -2.25 -9.98 -5.44
CA ARG A 331 -1.78 -11.16 -4.69
C ARG A 331 -0.52 -10.91 -3.86
N LEU A 332 0.31 -9.97 -4.33
CA LEU A 332 1.55 -9.60 -3.67
C LEU A 332 1.31 -8.63 -2.50
N LEU A 333 0.26 -7.81 -2.58
CA LEU A 333 -0.15 -6.85 -1.55
C LEU A 333 -0.98 -7.48 -0.43
N ASP A 334 -1.63 -8.61 -0.71
CA ASP A 334 -2.39 -9.39 0.27
C ASP A 334 -1.50 -10.20 1.21
N ASP A 335 -2.12 -10.84 2.19
CA ASP A 335 -1.45 -11.63 3.23
C ASP A 335 -0.67 -12.84 2.69
N ASN A 336 -0.98 -13.31 1.48
CA ASN A 336 -0.25 -14.41 0.82
C ASN A 336 1.17 -14.01 0.44
N ARG A 337 1.40 -12.73 0.09
CA ARG A 337 2.67 -12.21 -0.42
C ARG A 337 3.24 -13.06 -1.55
N GLU A 338 2.43 -13.27 -2.58
CA GLU A 338 2.78 -14.09 -3.74
C GLU A 338 2.62 -13.33 -5.06
N LEU A 339 3.50 -13.60 -6.01
CA LEU A 339 3.41 -13.09 -7.37
C LEU A 339 3.19 -14.25 -8.33
N PHE A 340 2.13 -14.21 -9.12
CA PHE A 340 1.94 -15.16 -10.21
C PHE A 340 2.53 -14.59 -11.51
N VAL A 341 3.39 -15.36 -12.18
CA VAL A 341 4.01 -15.01 -13.47
C VAL A 341 3.39 -15.89 -14.55
N PRO A 342 2.45 -15.36 -15.37
CA PRO A 342 1.73 -16.14 -16.36
C PRO A 342 2.64 -16.81 -17.39
N GLU A 343 3.71 -16.15 -17.82
CA GLU A 343 4.64 -16.65 -18.84
C GLU A 343 5.41 -17.89 -18.38
N LEU A 344 5.66 -17.99 -17.07
CA LEU A 344 6.32 -19.12 -16.42
C LEU A 344 5.33 -20.14 -15.83
N GLN A 345 4.03 -19.78 -15.76
CA GLN A 345 3.00 -20.51 -15.01
C GLN A 345 3.44 -20.82 -13.57
N GLU A 346 4.15 -19.89 -12.94
CA GLU A 346 4.75 -20.05 -11.63
C GLU A 346 4.17 -19.05 -10.63
N THR A 347 3.88 -19.52 -9.41
CA THR A 347 3.57 -18.65 -8.26
C THR A 347 4.80 -18.55 -7.38
N ILE A 348 5.33 -17.34 -7.24
CA ILE A 348 6.54 -17.03 -6.49
C ILE A 348 6.14 -16.42 -5.15
N LYS A 349 6.54 -17.07 -4.05
CA LYS A 349 6.40 -16.49 -2.71
C LYS A 349 7.46 -15.42 -2.47
N ALA A 350 7.05 -14.25 -1.98
CA ALA A 350 7.96 -13.16 -1.71
C ALA A 350 8.97 -13.52 -0.63
N HIS A 351 10.23 -13.19 -0.91
CA HIS A 351 11.32 -13.37 0.04
C HIS A 351 11.06 -12.61 1.35
N PRO A 352 11.47 -13.11 2.53
CA PRO A 352 11.19 -12.47 3.82
C PRO A 352 11.65 -11.02 3.95
N ASN A 353 12.74 -10.64 3.28
CA ASN A 353 13.27 -9.27 3.25
C ASN A 353 12.64 -8.36 2.17
N PHE A 354 11.83 -8.92 1.26
CA PHE A 354 11.15 -8.14 0.24
C PHE A 354 10.22 -7.11 0.89
N MET A 355 10.27 -5.88 0.43
CA MET A 355 9.28 -4.86 0.77
C MET A 355 8.86 -4.08 -0.47
N LEU A 356 7.56 -3.84 -0.56
CA LEU A 356 6.97 -3.02 -1.61
C LEU A 356 6.60 -1.65 -1.03
N PHE A 357 7.02 -0.61 -1.74
CA PHE A 357 6.67 0.76 -1.47
C PHE A 357 5.96 1.34 -2.69
N GLY A 358 4.82 1.98 -2.51
CA GLY A 358 4.20 2.82 -3.52
C GLY A 358 4.47 4.29 -3.20
N THR A 359 4.65 5.12 -4.22
CA THR A 359 4.56 6.57 -4.04
C THR A 359 3.54 7.16 -5.01
N GLN A 360 2.81 8.18 -4.55
CA GLN A 360 1.89 8.90 -5.41
C GLN A 360 1.74 10.36 -4.98
N ASN A 361 1.33 11.19 -5.93
CA ASN A 361 0.86 12.54 -5.63
C ASN A 361 -0.67 12.54 -5.57
N PRO A 362 -1.28 13.36 -4.70
CA PRO A 362 -2.73 13.43 -4.61
C PRO A 362 -3.35 13.90 -5.94
N PRO A 363 -4.48 13.31 -6.37
CA PRO A 363 -5.06 13.56 -7.69
C PRO A 363 -5.63 14.98 -7.85
N THR A 364 -5.97 15.64 -6.74
CA THR A 364 -6.56 17.00 -6.72
C THR A 364 -5.65 18.08 -7.29
N HIS A 365 -4.33 17.88 -7.28
CA HIS A 365 -3.35 18.93 -7.60
C HIS A 365 -2.67 18.75 -8.95
N TYR A 366 -2.82 17.58 -9.60
CA TYR A 366 -2.06 17.28 -10.81
C TYR A 366 -2.86 16.43 -11.79
N GLY A 367 -2.94 16.88 -13.05
CA GLY A 367 -3.70 16.21 -14.10
C GLY A 367 -3.19 14.80 -14.45
N GLY A 368 -4.11 13.95 -14.95
CA GLY A 368 -3.83 12.58 -15.41
C GLY A 368 -3.77 11.52 -14.32
N ARG A 369 -3.84 11.89 -13.05
CA ARG A 369 -3.77 10.96 -11.91
C ARG A 369 -5.13 10.37 -11.57
N LYS A 370 -5.20 9.04 -11.51
CA LYS A 370 -6.41 8.31 -11.14
C LYS A 370 -6.56 8.27 -9.62
N MET A 371 -7.79 8.09 -9.14
CA MET A 371 -8.03 7.72 -7.75
C MET A 371 -7.83 6.21 -7.62
N LEU A 372 -6.90 5.77 -6.76
CA LEU A 372 -6.81 4.35 -6.43
C LEU A 372 -8.08 3.91 -5.69
N SER A 373 -8.55 2.69 -5.98
CA SER A 373 -9.72 2.14 -5.31
C SER A 373 -9.48 2.02 -3.81
N ARG A 374 -10.55 2.12 -3.02
CA ARG A 374 -10.48 1.99 -1.55
C ARG A 374 -9.92 0.65 -1.14
N ALA A 375 -10.41 -0.43 -1.75
CA ALA A 375 -9.93 -1.79 -1.51
C ALA A 375 -8.43 -1.96 -1.78
N PHE A 376 -7.90 -1.34 -2.84
CA PHE A 376 -6.47 -1.39 -3.15
C PHE A 376 -5.64 -0.63 -2.12
N ARG A 377 -6.06 0.60 -1.76
CA ARG A 377 -5.40 1.41 -0.72
C ARG A 377 -5.38 0.74 0.65
N ASN A 378 -6.47 0.07 1.05
CA ASN A 378 -6.59 -0.65 2.32
C ASN A 378 -5.57 -1.80 2.49
N ARG A 379 -4.88 -2.22 1.41
CA ARG A 379 -3.79 -3.21 1.46
C ARG A 379 -2.46 -2.58 1.91
N PHE A 380 -2.31 -1.27 1.84
CA PHE A 380 -1.11 -0.53 2.24
C PHE A 380 -1.17 0.01 3.68
N ILE A 381 0.01 0.31 4.21
CA ILE A 381 0.17 1.31 5.27
C ILE A 381 0.31 2.67 4.59
N GLU A 382 -0.61 3.59 4.83
CA GLU A 382 -0.56 4.92 4.23
C GLU A 382 0.22 5.89 5.11
N ILE A 383 1.23 6.54 4.53
CA ILE A 383 2.04 7.57 5.17
C ILE A 383 1.93 8.84 4.34
N GLN A 384 1.38 9.88 4.93
CA GLN A 384 1.36 11.22 4.37
C GLN A 384 2.75 11.86 4.55
N VAL A 385 3.27 12.42 3.47
CA VAL A 385 4.51 13.17 3.42
C VAL A 385 4.19 14.59 3.00
N GLY A 386 4.29 15.54 3.94
CA GLY A 386 3.97 16.95 3.73
C GLY A 386 4.91 17.69 2.77
N GLU A 387 4.62 18.97 2.53
CA GLU A 387 5.60 19.88 1.92
C GLU A 387 6.80 20.08 2.85
N ILE A 388 7.98 20.22 2.27
CA ILE A 388 9.21 20.49 3.03
C ILE A 388 9.13 21.96 3.51
N PRO A 389 9.21 22.23 4.83
CA PRO A 389 9.19 23.59 5.35
C PRO A 389 10.31 24.47 4.77
N ASP A 390 10.05 25.77 4.55
CA ASP A 390 10.99 26.70 3.89
C ASP A 390 12.37 26.76 4.57
N ASN A 391 12.41 26.72 5.91
CA ASN A 391 13.63 26.70 6.71
C ASN A 391 14.41 25.38 6.54
N GLU A 392 13.69 24.26 6.49
CA GLU A 392 14.28 22.95 6.23
C GLU A 392 14.81 22.85 4.80
N LEU A 393 14.07 23.36 3.81
CA LEU A 393 14.50 23.40 2.42
C LEU A 393 15.78 24.22 2.24
N SER A 394 15.88 25.37 2.94
CA SER A 394 17.10 26.19 2.99
C SER A 394 18.28 25.39 3.57
N THR A 395 18.05 24.66 4.67
CA THR A 395 19.06 23.80 5.31
C THR A 395 19.51 22.66 4.39
N ILE A 396 18.57 22.08 3.64
CA ILE A 396 18.87 21.02 2.67
C ILE A 396 19.73 21.56 1.53
N LEU A 397 19.40 22.73 0.98
CA LEU A 397 20.19 23.38 -0.07
C LEU A 397 21.60 23.72 0.41
N GLU A 398 21.74 24.31 1.60
CA GLU A 398 23.04 24.64 2.20
C GLU A 398 23.93 23.41 2.27
N LYS A 399 23.44 22.34 2.91
CA LYS A 399 24.25 21.14 3.18
C LYS A 399 24.50 20.30 1.93
N ARG A 400 23.49 20.15 1.07
CA ARG A 400 23.55 19.27 -0.11
C ARG A 400 24.26 19.94 -1.28
N CYS A 401 23.96 21.20 -1.56
CA CYS A 401 24.54 21.94 -2.68
C CYS A 401 25.80 22.72 -2.27
N LYS A 402 26.14 22.75 -0.97
CA LYS A 402 27.33 23.45 -0.42
C LYS A 402 27.32 24.96 -0.73
N ILE A 403 26.14 25.56 -0.72
CA ILE A 403 25.95 27.00 -0.89
C ILE A 403 25.74 27.67 0.48
N PRO A 404 26.11 28.95 0.68
CA PRO A 404 25.85 29.64 1.94
C PRO A 404 24.35 29.70 2.27
N LEU A 405 23.98 29.57 3.55
CA LEU A 405 22.58 29.63 3.99
C LEU A 405 21.86 30.90 3.51
N SER A 406 22.56 32.04 3.47
CA SER A 406 22.00 33.31 2.99
C SER A 406 21.58 33.27 1.51
N TYR A 407 22.31 32.52 0.67
CA TYR A 407 21.93 32.29 -0.72
C TYR A 407 20.79 31.27 -0.82
N ALA A 408 20.87 30.18 -0.05
CA ALA A 408 19.80 29.18 0.01
C ALA A 408 18.45 29.80 0.39
N SER A 409 18.41 30.64 1.43
CA SER A 409 17.19 31.32 1.87
C SER A 409 16.63 32.25 0.79
N LYS A 410 17.48 33.02 0.09
CA LYS A 410 17.04 33.86 -1.04
C LYS A 410 16.46 33.03 -2.19
N MET A 411 17.04 31.87 -2.49
CA MET A 411 16.51 30.98 -3.53
C MET A 411 15.14 30.43 -3.16
N VAL A 412 14.94 30.03 -1.91
CA VAL A 412 13.64 29.57 -1.39
C VAL A 412 12.61 30.71 -1.43
N GLU A 413 13.01 31.93 -1.06
CA GLU A 413 12.17 33.12 -1.14
C GLU A 413 11.72 33.42 -2.58
N VAL A 414 12.65 33.38 -3.55
CA VAL A 414 12.33 33.54 -4.98
C VAL A 414 11.35 32.46 -5.46
N MET A 415 11.55 31.19 -5.08
CA MET A 415 10.59 30.13 -5.41
C MET A 415 9.19 30.43 -4.84
N LYS A 416 9.12 30.89 -3.59
CA LYS A 416 7.85 31.20 -2.92
C LYS A 416 7.14 32.36 -3.61
N GLU A 417 7.86 33.43 -3.94
CA GLU A 417 7.33 34.57 -4.68
C GLU A 417 6.80 34.13 -6.06
N LEU A 418 7.58 33.33 -6.81
CA LEU A 418 7.17 32.82 -8.10
C LEU A 418 5.92 31.91 -8.02
N ARG A 419 5.79 31.10 -6.95
CA ARG A 419 4.57 30.31 -6.71
C ARG A 419 3.36 31.21 -6.45
N MET A 420 3.50 32.23 -5.60
CA MET A 420 2.41 33.17 -5.32
C MET A 420 1.99 33.95 -6.57
N HIS A 421 2.94 34.48 -7.34
CA HIS A 421 2.66 35.21 -8.58
C HIS A 421 1.96 34.33 -9.64
N ARG A 422 2.25 33.02 -9.67
CA ARG A 422 1.56 32.10 -10.58
C ARG A 422 0.16 31.74 -10.13
N GLN A 423 -0.06 31.57 -8.83
CA GLN A 423 -1.39 31.34 -8.28
C GLN A 423 -2.32 32.55 -8.54
N SER A 424 -1.79 33.78 -8.43
CA SER A 424 -2.58 35.00 -8.66
C SER A 424 -2.84 35.30 -10.13
N SER A 425 -1.88 35.02 -11.02
CA SER A 425 -1.96 35.46 -12.42
C SER A 425 -2.80 34.55 -13.33
N ARG A 426 -3.06 33.28 -12.99
CA ARG A 426 -3.70 32.26 -13.87
C ARG A 426 -3.06 32.10 -15.27
N VAL A 427 -1.95 32.78 -15.56
CA VAL A 427 -1.31 32.87 -16.89
C VAL A 427 -0.83 31.50 -17.42
N PHE A 428 -0.76 30.48 -16.56
CA PHE A 428 -0.41 29.11 -16.93
C PHE A 428 -1.30 28.06 -16.27
N ALA A 429 -2.63 28.30 -16.22
CA ALA A 429 -3.60 27.29 -15.79
C ALA A 429 -3.67 26.13 -16.81
N GLY A 430 -2.63 25.31 -16.88
CA GLY A 430 -2.46 24.19 -17.82
C GLY A 430 -1.22 23.33 -17.50
N LYS A 431 -0.95 22.32 -18.34
CA LYS A 431 0.12 21.28 -18.19
C LYS A 431 1.58 21.80 -18.10
N HIS A 432 1.82 23.12 -18.08
CA HIS A 432 3.15 23.70 -18.16
C HIS A 432 3.70 24.13 -16.79
N GLY A 433 4.51 23.23 -16.22
CA GLY A 433 5.66 23.48 -15.36
C GLY A 433 5.39 24.08 -13.98
N PHE A 434 5.06 23.27 -12.97
CA PHE A 434 5.11 23.71 -11.57
C PHE A 434 6.55 24.02 -11.15
N ILE A 435 6.77 25.09 -10.36
CA ILE A 435 8.07 25.31 -9.71
C ILE A 435 8.11 24.47 -8.44
N THR A 436 9.02 23.51 -8.41
CA THR A 436 9.16 22.54 -7.32
C THR A 436 10.52 22.68 -6.64
N PRO A 437 10.73 22.09 -5.45
CA PRO A 437 12.05 22.03 -4.83
C PRO A 437 13.14 21.42 -5.73
N ARG A 438 12.77 20.60 -6.73
CA ARG A 438 13.74 20.08 -7.74
C ARG A 438 14.37 21.19 -8.57
N ASP A 439 13.67 22.29 -8.81
CA ASP A 439 14.20 23.42 -9.58
C ASP A 439 15.26 24.17 -8.76
N LEU A 440 15.07 24.30 -7.43
CA LEU A 440 16.09 24.87 -6.56
C LEU A 440 17.39 24.06 -6.56
N PHE A 441 17.30 22.73 -6.56
CA PHE A 441 18.49 21.85 -6.67
C PHE A 441 19.19 21.94 -8.04
N ARG A 442 18.52 22.45 -9.08
CA ARG A 442 19.13 22.70 -10.40
C ARG A 442 19.73 24.09 -10.50
N TRP A 443 19.20 25.05 -9.74
CA TRP A 443 19.70 26.43 -9.69
C TRP A 443 20.96 26.55 -8.83
N ALA A 444 21.05 25.76 -7.75
CA ALA A 444 22.19 25.70 -6.84
C ALA A 444 23.28 24.79 -7.39
#